data_AF-A0A1Q7FFC5-F1
#
_entry.id   AF-A0A1Q7FFC5-F1
#
_cell.length_a   1.000
_cell.length_b   1.000
_cell.length_c   1.000
_cell.angle_alpha   90.00
_cell.angle_beta   90.00
_cell.angle_gamma   90.00
#
_symmetry.space_group_name_H-M   'P 1'
#
loop_
_entity.id
_entity.type
_entity.pdbx_description
1 polymer ?
#
loop_
_entity_poly.entity_id
_entity_poly.type
_entity_poly.pdbx_seq_one_letter_code
_entity_poly.pdbx_strand_id
1 'polypeptide(L)'
;MRMEGRYLVAILSLLLIFGGVYFKTLYDVPDGQERLNAWVSWVLVVFGIVGIMISALWKSRNPLESRHKNITHDDDSSFERDA
;
A
#
# COMPACT_ATOMS: atom_id res chain seq x y z
N MET A 1 -1.35 5.42 -15.86
CA MET A 1 -0.12 4.64 -15.53
C MET A 1 0.23 4.62 -14.03
N ARG A 2 0.67 5.71 -13.38
CA ARG A 2 1.16 5.64 -11.98
C ARG A 2 0.07 5.38 -10.90
N MET A 3 -1.20 5.68 -11.19
CA MET A 3 -2.33 5.35 -10.30
C MET A 3 -2.82 3.90 -10.48
N GLU A 4 -2.79 3.36 -11.69
CA GLU A 4 -3.29 2.00 -12.01
C GLU A 4 -2.54 0.91 -11.23
N GLY A 5 -1.21 1.02 -11.14
CA GLY A 5 -0.41 0.06 -10.36
C GLY A 5 -0.76 0.03 -8.87
N ARG A 6 -1.24 1.14 -8.30
CA ARG A 6 -1.60 1.24 -6.87
C ARG A 6 -2.90 0.51 -6.57
N TYR A 7 -3.88 0.66 -7.45
CA TYR A 7 -5.15 -0.07 -7.37
C TYR A 7 -4.94 -1.57 -7.60
N LEU A 8 -4.06 -1.93 -8.54
CA LEU A 8 -3.68 -3.33 -8.80
C LEU A 8 -3.09 -3.99 -7.55
N VAL A 9 -2.13 -3.34 -6.88
CA VAL A 9 -1.52 -3.86 -5.64
C VAL A 9 -2.55 -3.96 -4.51
N ALA A 10 -3.46 -2.99 -4.38
CA ALA A 10 -4.52 -3.04 -3.37
C ALA A 10 -5.51 -4.20 -3.61
N ILE A 11 -5.93 -4.41 -4.87
CA ILE A 11 -6.84 -5.50 -5.26
C ILE A 11 -6.16 -6.86 -5.05
N LEU A 12 -4.89 -7.01 -5.45
CA LEU A 12 -4.10 -8.22 -5.19
C LEU A 12 -3.98 -8.50 -3.69
N SER A 13 -3.77 -7.47 -2.89
CA SER A 13 -3.67 -7.61 -1.44
C SER A 13 -4.99 -8.07 -0.80
N LEU A 14 -6.11 -7.54 -1.26
CA LEU A 14 -7.44 -8.00 -0.85
C LEU A 14 -7.68 -9.46 -1.24
N LEU A 15 -7.29 -9.87 -2.46
CA LEU A 15 -7.35 -11.26 -2.91
C LEU A 15 -6.50 -12.19 -2.04
N LEU A 16 -5.30 -11.77 -1.64
CA LEU A 16 -4.42 -12.55 -0.75
C LEU A 16 -5.04 -12.74 0.64
N ILE A 17 -5.60 -11.68 1.22
CA ILE A 17 -6.29 -11.77 2.52
C ILE A 17 -7.50 -12.68 2.40
N PHE A 18 -8.33 -12.46 1.38
CA PHE A 18 -9.54 -13.26 1.17
C PHE A 18 -9.21 -14.73 0.93
N GLY A 19 -8.19 -15.02 0.11
CA GLY A 19 -7.68 -16.37 -0.11
C GLY A 19 -7.16 -17.02 1.16
N GLY A 20 -6.37 -16.30 1.97
CA GLY A 20 -5.86 -16.80 3.24
C GLY A 20 -6.97 -17.14 4.23
N VAL A 21 -7.98 -16.28 4.35
CA VAL A 21 -9.17 -16.55 5.18
C VAL A 21 -9.97 -17.73 4.63
N TYR A 22 -10.18 -17.80 3.32
CA TYR A 22 -10.89 -18.90 2.66
C TYR A 22 -10.24 -20.27 2.95
N PHE A 23 -8.91 -20.35 2.82
CA PHE A 23 -8.15 -21.56 3.16
C PHE A 23 -8.30 -21.95 4.63
N LYS A 24 -8.47 -20.99 5.54
CA LYS A 24 -8.64 -21.25 6.97
C LYS A 24 -10.04 -21.77 7.33
N THR A 25 -11.08 -21.28 6.65
CA THR A 25 -12.47 -21.42 7.11
C THR A 25 -13.36 -22.28 6.24
N LEU A 26 -13.13 -22.29 4.92
CA LEU A 26 -14.03 -22.95 3.95
C LEU A 26 -13.34 -24.09 3.20
N TYR A 27 -12.02 -24.10 3.14
CA TYR A 27 -11.29 -25.16 2.47
C TYR A 27 -11.19 -26.39 3.38
N ASP A 28 -11.85 -27.46 2.98
CA ASP A 28 -11.76 -28.76 3.66
C ASP A 28 -10.41 -29.39 3.33
N VAL A 29 -9.52 -29.43 4.32
CA VAL A 29 -8.14 -29.87 4.16
C VAL A 29 -8.08 -31.37 4.40
N PRO A 30 -7.49 -32.16 3.50
CA PRO A 30 -7.30 -33.59 3.74
C PRO A 30 -6.47 -33.84 5.01
N ASP A 31 -6.88 -34.86 5.77
CA ASP A 31 -6.26 -35.24 7.04
C ASP A 31 -4.73 -35.34 6.92
N GLY A 32 -4.02 -34.57 7.76
CA GLY A 32 -2.54 -34.51 7.78
C GLY A 32 -1.93 -33.28 7.10
N GLN A 33 -2.69 -32.48 6.34
CA GLN A 33 -2.20 -31.23 5.73
C GLN A 33 -2.64 -29.97 6.48
N GLU A 34 -3.38 -30.10 7.57
CA GLU A 34 -3.91 -28.97 8.35
C GLU A 34 -2.83 -27.98 8.79
N ARG A 35 -1.66 -28.50 9.17
CA ARG A 35 -0.54 -27.68 9.65
C ARG A 35 0.07 -26.83 8.54
N LEU A 36 0.23 -27.40 7.35
CA LEU A 36 0.69 -26.68 6.16
C LEU A 36 -0.37 -25.67 5.70
N ASN A 37 -1.65 -26.07 5.66
CA ASN A 37 -2.74 -25.18 5.29
C ASN A 37 -2.84 -23.98 6.24
N ALA A 38 -2.74 -24.20 7.55
CA ALA A 38 -2.74 -23.13 8.54
C ALA A 38 -1.55 -22.17 8.34
N TRP A 39 -0.37 -22.70 8.00
CA TRP A 39 0.84 -21.92 7.74
C TRP A 39 0.70 -21.07 6.47
N VAL A 40 0.25 -21.69 5.38
CA VAL A 40 0.01 -21.04 4.07
C VAL A 40 -1.06 -19.95 4.20
N SER A 41 -2.16 -20.25 4.88
CA SER A 41 -3.21 -19.28 5.20
C SER A 41 -2.67 -18.05 5.94
N TRP A 42 -1.84 -18.27 6.96
CA TRP A 42 -1.21 -17.18 7.71
C TRP A 42 -0.28 -16.33 6.85
N VAL A 43 0.55 -16.96 6.02
CA VAL A 43 1.45 -16.27 5.08
C VAL A 43 0.65 -15.41 4.10
N LEU A 44 -0.42 -15.94 3.52
CA LEU A 44 -1.33 -15.22 2.62
C LEU A 44 -1.91 -13.95 3.27
N VAL A 45 -2.40 -14.06 4.51
CA VAL A 45 -2.96 -12.92 5.25
C VAL A 45 -1.89 -11.88 5.55
N VAL A 46 -0.71 -12.29 6.05
CA VAL A 46 0.39 -11.37 6.38
C VAL A 46 0.87 -10.62 5.12
N PHE A 47 1.08 -11.31 4.01
CA PHE A 47 1.50 -10.67 2.75
C PHE A 47 0.45 -9.69 2.22
N GLY A 48 -0.84 -10.03 2.34
CA GLY A 48 -1.91 -9.12 1.98
C GLY A 48 -1.93 -7.85 2.84
N ILE A 49 -1.75 -7.97 4.17
CA ILE A 49 -1.64 -6.79 5.05
C ILE A 49 -0.45 -5.91 4.67
N VAL A 50 0.72 -6.53 4.43
CA VAL A 50 1.93 -5.80 4.01
C VAL A 50 1.72 -5.08 2.67
N GLY A 51 1.05 -5.71 1.70
CA GLY A 51 0.72 -5.08 0.41
C GLY A 51 -0.20 -3.87 0.54
N ILE A 52 -1.17 -3.90 1.45
CA ILE A 52 -2.00 -2.74 1.81
C ILE A 52 -1.14 -1.65 2.45
N MET A 53 -0.25 -2.02 3.38
CA MET A 53 0.61 -1.08 4.09
C MET A 53 1.55 -0.33 3.13
N ILE A 54 2.15 -1.04 2.16
CA ILE A 54 2.98 -0.44 1.10
C ILE A 54 2.15 0.52 0.24
N SER A 55 0.92 0.12 -0.13
CA SER A 55 0.01 0.95 -0.92
C SER A 55 -0.39 2.24 -0.18
N ALA A 56 -0.58 2.15 1.13
CA ALA A 56 -0.88 3.27 2.02
C ALA A 56 0.32 4.21 2.20
N LEU A 57 1.52 3.66 2.39
CA LEU A 57 2.76 4.45 2.47
C LEU A 57 3.05 5.23 1.18
N TRP A 58 2.73 4.64 0.02
CA TRP A 58 2.78 5.37 -1.25
C TRP A 58 1.81 6.56 -1.32
N LYS A 59 0.75 6.59 -0.49
CA LYS A 59 -0.24 7.70 -0.46
C LYS A 59 0.23 8.85 0.41
N SER A 60 1.08 8.57 1.41
CA SER A 60 1.68 9.60 2.26
C SER A 60 2.70 10.48 1.52
N ARG A 61 3.21 10.07 0.35
CA ARG A 61 4.00 10.94 -0.53
C ARG A 61 3.06 11.88 -1.29
N ASN A 62 2.39 12.74 -0.54
CA ASN A 62 1.41 13.68 -1.07
C ASN A 62 2.14 14.85 -1.78
N PRO A 63 1.77 15.22 -3.01
CA PRO A 63 2.47 16.20 -3.86
C PRO A 63 2.27 17.67 -3.43
N LEU A 64 1.79 17.93 -2.21
CA LEU A 64 1.52 19.28 -1.70
C LEU A 64 2.72 19.89 -0.97
N GLU A 65 3.67 19.07 -0.51
CA GLU A 65 4.89 19.55 0.14
C GLU A 65 5.85 20.25 -0.84
N SER A 66 5.76 19.92 -2.14
CA SER A 66 6.55 20.56 -3.20
C SER A 66 5.98 21.90 -3.67
N ARG A 67 4.73 22.25 -3.33
CA ARG A 67 4.13 23.53 -3.77
C ARG A 67 4.31 24.67 -2.75
N HIS A 68 4.61 24.35 -1.49
CA HIS A 68 4.87 25.37 -0.47
C HIS A 68 6.28 25.99 -0.58
N LYS A 69 7.25 25.25 -1.13
CA LYS A 69 8.64 25.73 -1.23
C LYS A 69 8.88 26.75 -2.36
N ASN A 70 7.98 26.85 -3.34
CA ASN A 70 8.17 27.77 -4.46
C ASN A 70 7.55 29.16 -4.25
N ILE A 71 6.68 29.33 -3.25
CA ILE A 71 6.04 30.63 -3.00
C ILE A 71 6.94 31.52 -2.14
N THR A 72 7.71 30.93 -1.21
CA THR A 72 8.61 31.69 -0.33
C THR A 72 9.87 32.20 -1.04
N HIS A 73 10.27 31.62 -2.18
CA HIS A 73 11.51 32.02 -2.86
C HIS A 73 11.31 33.15 -3.89
N ASP A 74 10.09 33.37 -4.38
CA ASP A 74 9.82 34.43 -5.36
C ASP A 74 9.56 35.80 -4.70
N ASP A 75 9.06 35.84 -3.46
CA ASP A 75 8.73 37.11 -2.79
C ASP A 75 9.95 37.90 -2.30
N ASP A 76 11.06 37.25 -1.93
CA ASP A 76 12.27 37.96 -1.44
C ASP A 76 13.10 38.60 -2.56
N SER A 77 12.94 38.19 -3.82
CA SER A 77 13.78 38.68 -4.93
C SER A 77 13.26 39.93 -5.63
N SER A 78 12.08 40.42 -5.21
CA SER A 78 11.42 41.60 -5.78
C SER A 78 11.65 42.89 -5.00
N PHE A 79 12.09 42.80 -3.74
CA PHE A 79 12.29 43.98 -2.87
C PHE A 79 13.70 44.59 -2.94
N GLU A 80 14.68 43.88 -3.50
CA GLU A 80 16.08 44.34 -3.55
C GLU A 80 16.47 45.08 -4.85
N ARG A 81 15.54 45.27 -5.79
CA ARG A 81 15.85 45.95 -7.07
C ARG A 81 15.56 47.45 -7.07
N ASP A 82 14.95 47.99 -6.02
CA ASP A 82 14.49 49.38 -5.95
C ASP A 82 15.08 50.20 -4.77
N ALA A 83 16.23 49.79 -4.20
CA ALA A 83 16.92 50.53 -3.12
C ALA A 83 18.29 51.08 -3.55
#